data_AF-A0A967ST72-F1
#
_entry.id   AF-A0A967ST72-F1
#
_cell.length_a   1.000
_cell.length_b   1.000
_cell.length_c   1.000
_cell.angle_alpha   90.00
_cell.angle_beta   90.00
_cell.angle_gamma   90.00
#
_symmetry.space_group_name_H-M   'P 1'
#
loop_
_entity.id
_entity.type
_entity.pdbx_description
1 polymer ?
#
loop_
_entity_poly.entity_id
_entity_poly.type
_entity_poly.pdbx_seq_one_letter_code
_entity_poly.pdbx_strand_id
1 'polypeptide(L)'
;MNILQRSTNEVGILTTQMAGACALGLVLMTWLSRNSTDPQLQKIILLGNLITVAILVVVDLLAIRSGAFNWIGWAFFTGDFLMSVAFLSLIFRIHNKNIILTNKMQ
;
A
#
# COMPACT_ATOMS: atom_id res chain seq x y z
N MET A 1 20.87 22.81 9.11
CA MET A 1 21.28 23.06 7.71
C MET A 1 20.01 23.06 6.87
N ASN A 2 19.56 24.24 6.44
CA ASN A 2 18.27 24.45 5.77
C ASN A 2 18.48 24.36 4.26
N ILE A 3 18.23 23.19 3.66
CA ILE A 3 18.46 22.99 2.21
C ILE A 3 17.30 23.55 1.37
N LEU A 4 16.15 23.92 1.95
CA LEU A 4 14.96 24.35 1.20
C LEU A 4 14.24 25.61 1.72
N GLN A 5 14.77 26.35 2.70
CA GLN A 5 14.09 27.52 3.32
C GLN A 5 12.64 27.28 3.82
N ARG A 6 12.13 26.04 3.78
CA ARG A 6 10.91 25.61 4.48
C ARG A 6 11.33 25.09 5.84
N SER A 7 10.83 25.71 6.90
CA SER A 7 10.88 25.12 8.24
C SER A 7 10.22 23.74 8.17
N THR A 8 11.01 22.68 8.18
CA THR A 8 10.50 21.33 8.45
C THR A 8 10.13 21.30 9.92
N ASN A 9 8.84 21.47 10.21
CA ASN A 9 8.29 21.23 11.53
C ASN A 9 8.73 19.82 11.98
N GLU A 10 9.26 19.68 13.19
CA GLU A 10 9.73 18.40 13.74
C GLU A 10 8.67 17.29 13.61
N VAL A 11 7.40 17.68 13.71
CA VAL A 11 6.24 16.81 13.47
C VAL A 11 6.28 16.19 12.08
N GLY A 12 6.57 16.97 11.03
CA GLY A 12 6.61 16.49 9.65
C GLY A 12 7.76 15.49 9.39
N ILE A 13 8.91 15.70 10.02
CA ILE A 13 10.04 14.75 9.93
C ILE A 13 9.65 13.42 10.57
N LEU A 14 9.09 13.48 11.79
CA LEU A 14 8.68 12.29 12.54
C LEU A 14 7.56 11.52 11.82
N THR A 15 6.57 12.22 11.25
CA THR A 15 5.53 11.59 10.43
C THR A 15 6.10 10.93 9.18
N THR A 16 7.07 11.56 8.50
CA THR A 16 7.71 10.98 7.31
C THR A 16 8.50 9.71 7.66
N GLN A 17 9.21 9.71 8.79
CA GLN A 17 9.93 8.53 9.29
C GLN A 17 8.98 7.39 9.65
N MET A 18 7.87 7.70 10.34
CA MET A 18 6.84 6.71 10.67
C MET A 18 6.19 6.13 9.40
N ALA A 19 5.87 6.97 8.41
CA ALA A 19 5.33 6.52 7.14
C ALA A 19 6.32 5.60 6.39
N GLY A 20 7.60 5.96 6.35
CA GLY A 20 8.65 5.13 5.76
C GLY A 20 8.82 3.79 6.46
N ALA A 21 8.80 3.76 7.81
CA ALA A 21 8.85 2.53 8.58
C ALA A 21 7.62 1.63 8.33
N CYS A 22 6.43 2.23 8.22
CA CYS A 22 5.20 1.51 7.88
C CYS A 22 5.27 0.90 6.48
N ALA A 23 5.71 1.66 5.48
CA ALA A 23 5.88 1.18 4.11
C ALA A 23 6.87 0.00 4.05
N LEU A 24 8.01 0.09 4.74
CA LEU A 24 8.97 -1.02 4.84
C LEU A 24 8.35 -2.25 5.53
N GLY A 25 7.58 -2.04 6.60
CA GLY A 25 6.85 -3.11 7.29
C GLY A 25 5.88 -3.85 6.35
N LEU A 26 5.10 -3.12 5.55
CA LEU A 26 4.18 -3.70 4.56
C LEU A 26 4.93 -4.49 3.49
N VAL A 27 6.06 -3.99 2.99
CA VAL A 27 6.91 -4.69 2.02
C VAL A 27 7.44 -5.99 2.62
N LEU A 28 7.96 -5.96 3.85
CA LEU A 28 8.47 -7.14 4.54
C LEU A 28 7.36 -8.16 4.81
N MET A 29 6.20 -7.74 5.30
CA MET A 29 5.04 -8.62 5.50
C MET A 29 4.60 -9.27 4.20
N THR A 30 4.51 -8.49 3.12
CA THR A 30 4.18 -9.00 1.78
C THR A 30 5.22 -10.03 1.33
N TRP A 31 6.50 -9.72 1.48
CA TRP A 31 7.59 -10.60 1.09
C TRP A 31 7.56 -11.92 1.85
N LEU A 32 7.43 -11.87 3.19
CA LEU A 32 7.35 -13.05 4.05
C LEU A 32 6.10 -13.89 3.74
N SER A 33 4.97 -13.25 3.44
CA SER A 33 3.73 -13.96 3.12
C SER A 33 3.83 -14.84 1.87
N ARG A 34 4.71 -14.51 0.91
CA ARG A 34 4.88 -15.26 -0.35
C ARG A 34 5.29 -16.72 -0.11
N ASN A 35 6.02 -16.99 0.96
CA ASN A 35 6.50 -18.33 1.30
C ASN A 35 5.61 -19.05 2.32
N SER A 36 4.53 -18.42 2.78
CA SER A 36 3.62 -19.05 3.74
C SER A 36 2.80 -20.14 3.05
N THR A 37 2.73 -21.32 3.67
CA THR A 37 1.92 -22.45 3.20
C THR A 37 0.43 -22.28 3.52
N ASP A 38 0.08 -21.35 4.41
CA ASP A 38 -1.30 -21.12 4.84
C ASP A 38 -2.02 -20.12 3.92
N PRO A 39 -3.01 -20.58 3.11
CA PRO A 39 -3.75 -19.72 2.20
C PRO A 39 -4.65 -18.70 2.92
N GLN A 40 -5.06 -18.96 4.16
CA GLN A 40 -5.85 -18.00 4.94
C GLN A 40 -4.98 -16.84 5.41
N LEU A 41 -3.78 -17.13 5.92
CA LEU A 41 -2.82 -16.11 6.32
C LEU A 41 -2.44 -15.21 5.13
N GLN A 42 -2.17 -15.79 3.96
CA GLN A 42 -1.89 -15.02 2.75
C GLN A 42 -3.05 -14.07 2.40
N LYS A 43 -4.31 -14.54 2.45
CA LYS A 43 -5.48 -13.70 2.18
C LYS A 43 -5.61 -12.53 3.16
N ILE A 44 -5.42 -12.79 4.46
CA ILE A 44 -5.52 -11.75 5.50
C ILE A 44 -4.46 -10.67 5.27
N ILE A 45 -3.20 -11.06 5.04
CA ILE A 45 -2.11 -10.12 4.78
C ILE A 45 -2.40 -9.31 3.52
N LEU A 46 -2.85 -9.96 2.45
CA LEU A 46 -3.10 -9.30 1.18
C LEU A 46 -4.26 -8.29 1.27
N LEU A 47 -5.31 -8.63 2.01
CA LEU A 47 -6.45 -7.76 2.25
C LEU A 47 -6.08 -6.59 3.18
N GLY A 48 -5.27 -6.85 4.21
CA GLY A 48 -4.69 -5.80 5.06
C GLY A 48 -3.87 -4.79 4.26
N ASN A 49 -2.95 -5.28 3.42
CA ASN A 49 -2.14 -4.43 2.55
C ASN A 49 -2.99 -3.62 1.57
N LEU A 50 -4.04 -4.23 0.98
CA LEU A 50 -4.95 -3.51 0.09
C LEU A 50 -5.63 -2.33 0.80
N ILE A 51 -6.14 -2.55 2.02
CA ILE A 51 -6.78 -1.49 2.82
C ILE A 51 -5.78 -0.38 3.14
N THR A 52 -4.57 -0.74 3.60
CA THR A 52 -3.56 0.26 3.94
C THR A 52 -3.16 1.10 2.73
N VAL A 53 -2.94 0.49 1.56
CA VAL A 53 -2.62 1.23 0.34
C VAL A 53 -3.81 2.06 -0.13
N ALA A 54 -5.05 1.59 -0.01
CA ALA A 54 -6.23 2.39 -0.34
C ALA A 54 -6.35 3.65 0.53
N ILE A 55 -6.03 3.55 1.82
CA ILE A 55 -5.99 4.71 2.73
C ILE A 55 -4.87 5.68 2.30
N LEU A 56 -3.68 5.17 1.96
CA LEU A 56 -2.57 5.99 1.47
C LEU A 56 -2.96 6.81 0.22
N VAL A 57 -3.62 6.18 -0.76
CA VAL A 57 -4.12 6.88 -1.95
C VAL A 57 -5.06 8.04 -1.59
N VAL A 58 -5.93 7.87 -0.59
CA VAL A 58 -6.83 8.93 -0.12
C VAL A 58 -6.05 10.05 0.57
N VAL A 59 -5.09 9.69 1.43
CA VAL A 59 -4.23 10.65 2.12
C VAL A 59 -3.40 11.48 1.13
N ASP A 60 -2.83 10.84 0.11
CA ASP A 60 -2.11 11.51 -0.97
C ASP A 60 -3.00 12.48 -1.74
N LEU A 61 -4.23 12.08 -2.07
CA LEU A 61 -5.18 12.94 -2.75
C LEU A 61 -5.54 14.18 -1.92
N LEU A 62 -5.70 14.03 -0.61
CA LEU A 62 -5.93 15.14 0.32
C LEU A 62 -4.69 16.05 0.42
N ALA A 63 -3.49 15.48 0.44
CA ALA A 63 -2.23 16.24 0.50
C ALA A 63 -1.93 17.00 -0.80
N ILE A 64 -2.27 16.43 -1.96
CA ILE A 64 -2.19 17.13 -3.24
C ILE A 64 -3.21 18.28 -3.28
N ARG A 65 -4.46 18.04 -2.86
CA ARG A 65 -5.51 19.08 -2.83
C ARG A 65 -5.20 20.24 -1.89
N SER A 66 -4.52 19.99 -0.77
CA SER A 66 -4.12 21.05 0.16
C SER A 66 -2.92 21.87 -0.33
N GLY A 67 -2.31 21.50 -1.47
CA GLY A 67 -1.10 22.14 -1.98
C GLY A 67 0.16 21.81 -1.17
N ALA A 68 0.09 20.80 -0.30
CA ALA A 68 1.26 20.35 0.46
C ALA A 68 2.33 19.74 -0.47
N PHE A 69 1.88 19.03 -1.50
CA PHE A 69 2.73 18.47 -2.54
C PHE A 69 2.61 19.22 -3.88
N ASN A 70 3.77 19.43 -4.51
CA ASN A 70 3.87 19.87 -5.91
C ASN A 70 3.76 18.64 -6.85
N TRP A 71 4.25 18.77 -8.09
CA TRP A 71 4.27 17.71 -9.11
C TRP A 71 4.73 16.33 -8.59
N ILE A 72 5.60 16.29 -7.57
CA ILE A 72 6.12 15.05 -6.97
C ILE A 72 5.04 14.26 -6.21
N GLY A 73 4.00 14.91 -5.68
CA GLY A 73 2.89 14.23 -5.01
C GLY A 73 2.12 13.32 -5.95
N TRP A 74 2.02 13.69 -7.24
CA TRP A 74 1.39 12.85 -8.25
C TRP A 74 2.16 11.55 -8.51
N ALA A 75 3.50 11.56 -8.35
CA ALA A 75 4.29 10.34 -8.48
C ALA A 75 4.00 9.35 -7.33
N PHE A 76 3.90 9.84 -6.09
CA PHE A 76 3.52 9.03 -4.92
C PHE A 76 2.10 8.48 -5.08
N PHE A 77 1.14 9.37 -5.39
CA PHE A 77 -0.24 8.97 -5.64
C PHE A 77 -0.35 7.90 -6.73
N THR A 78 0.39 8.05 -7.84
CA THR A 78 0.37 7.07 -8.94
C THR A 78 0.96 5.74 -8.50
N GLY A 79 2.05 5.76 -7.71
CA GLY A 79 2.67 4.55 -7.16
C GLY A 79 1.72 3.78 -6.24
N ASP A 80 1.09 4.47 -5.31
CA ASP A 80 0.14 3.88 -4.36
C ASP A 80 -1.13 3.41 -5.06
N PHE A 81 -1.61 4.17 -6.05
CA PHE A 81 -2.75 3.76 -6.87
C PHE A 81 -2.46 2.48 -7.66
N LEU A 82 -1.30 2.38 -8.30
CA LEU A 82 -0.87 1.18 -9.02
C LEU A 82 -0.72 -0.02 -8.08
N MET A 83 -0.15 0.17 -6.88
CA MET A 83 -0.08 -0.87 -5.86
C MET A 83 -1.47 -1.35 -5.43
N SER A 84 -2.41 -0.43 -5.21
CA SER A 84 -3.79 -0.76 -4.84
C SER A 84 -4.45 -1.64 -5.90
N VAL A 85 -4.33 -1.25 -7.18
CA VAL A 85 -4.85 -2.02 -8.32
C VAL A 85 -4.16 -3.38 -8.42
N ALA A 86 -2.84 -3.45 -8.20
CA ALA A 86 -2.10 -4.70 -8.22
C ALA A 86 -2.61 -5.68 -7.15
N PHE A 87 -2.78 -5.23 -5.89
CA PHE A 87 -3.34 -6.06 -4.83
C PHE A 87 -4.77 -6.50 -5.14
N LEU A 88 -5.61 -5.59 -5.64
CA LEU A 88 -6.99 -5.90 -6.03
C LEU A 88 -7.02 -6.99 -7.12
N SER A 89 -6.19 -6.87 -8.15
CA SER A 89 -6.09 -7.86 -9.23
C SER A 89 -5.67 -9.25 -8.72
N LEU A 90 -4.81 -9.28 -7.71
CA LEU A 90 -4.29 -10.51 -7.11
C LEU A 90 -5.37 -11.21 -6.28
N ILE A 91 -6.19 -10.44 -5.53
CA ILE A 91 -7.38 -10.98 -4.84
C ILE A 91 -8.35 -11.61 -5.84
N PHE A 92 -8.69 -10.89 -6.92
CA PHE A 92 -9.59 -11.41 -7.95
C PHE A 92 -9.06 -12.71 -8.57
N ARG A 93 -7.75 -12.78 -8.84
CA ARG A 93 -7.11 -13.99 -9.37
C ARG A 93 -7.18 -15.17 -8.41
N ILE A 94 -6.96 -14.96 -7.11
CA ILE A 94 -7.08 -16.00 -6.08
C ILE A 94 -8.53 -16.45 -5.93
N HIS A 95 -9.48 -15.52 -5.95
CA HIS A 95 -10.90 -15.83 -5.85
C HIS A 95 -11.36 -16.70 -7.03
N ASN A 96 -11.00 -16.31 -8.26
CA ASN A 96 -11.39 -17.05 -9.46
C ASN A 96 -10.79 -18.48 -9.52
N LYS A 97 -9.55 -18.66 -9.05
CA LYS A 97 -8.93 -20.00 -8.94
C LYS A 97 -9.69 -20.94 -7.99
N ASN A 98 -10.23 -20.43 -6.89
CA ASN A 98 -10.97 -21.25 -5.92
C ASN A 98 -12.29 -21.79 -6.52
N ILE A 99 -12.98 -21.00 -7.34
CA ILE A 99 -14.25 -21.39 -7.98
C ILE A 99 -14.04 -22.56 -8.97
N ILE A 100 -12.93 -22.57 -9.70
CA ILE A 100 -12.62 -23.62 -10.68
C ILE A 100 -12.33 -24.96 -9.99
N LEU A 101 -11.67 -24.94 -8.82
CA LEU A 101 -11.35 -26.16 -8.07
C LEU A 101 -12.58 -26.80 -7.44
N THR A 102 -13.53 -26.02 -6.93
CA THR A 102 -14.79 -26.57 -6.41
C THR A 102 -15.65 -27.21 -7.50
N ASN A 103 -15.61 -26.71 -8.73
CA ASN A 103 -16.37 -27.25 -9.86
C ASN A 103 -15.78 -28.56 -10.44
N LYS A 104 -14.50 -28.87 -10.16
CA LYS A 104 -13.86 -30.13 -10.60
C LYS A 104 -14.05 -31.30 -9.63
N MET A 105 -14.54 -31.05 -8.43
CA MET A 105 -14.76 -32.06 -7.38
C MET A 105 -16.22 -32.54 -7.29
N GLN A 106 -17.10 -31.99 -8.13
CA GLN A 106 -18.47 -32.46 -8.35
C GLN A 106 -18.54 -33.21 -9.68
#